data_AF-A0A847HK33-F1
#
_entry.id   AF-A0A847HK33-F1
#
_cell.length_a   1.000
_cell.length_b   1.000
_cell.length_c   1.000
_cell.angle_alpha   90.00
_cell.angle_beta   90.00
_cell.angle_gamma   90.00
#
_symmetry.space_group_name_H-M   'P 1'
#
loop_
_entity.id
_entity.type
_entity.pdbx_description
1 polymer ?
#
loop_
_entity_poly.entity_id
_entity_poly.type
_entity_poly.pdbx_seq_one_letter_code
_entity_poly.pdbx_strand_id
1 'polypeptide(L)'
;MKSYMGFLLLAGFMVTASAWQHLENNCNQSVRIFRTRQMLIESFAQLDLQKILAQNTEYLEELDAGYDNDNKRFFIEQPAPGSMYDDAGILLLISYPRPDEAEICIYAPEHLSWQWLRSRVRRSGSCINAPMLFEPMLQPEDLQPYSLPDQFCPYTKKL
;
A
#
# COMPACT_ATOMS: atom_id res chain seq x y z
N MET A 1 -20.35 49.92 15.31
CA MET A 1 -19.05 49.34 14.91
C MET A 1 -18.39 48.44 15.98
N LYS A 2 -19.10 47.92 16.99
CA LYS A 2 -18.49 47.05 18.03
C LYS A 2 -18.60 45.54 17.74
N SER A 3 -19.61 45.08 16.99
CA SER A 3 -19.78 43.65 16.67
C SER A 3 -18.81 43.11 15.61
N TYR A 4 -18.38 43.92 14.65
CA TYR A 4 -17.51 43.47 13.56
C TYR A 4 -16.14 42.96 14.02
N MET A 5 -15.60 43.55 15.10
CA MET A 5 -14.32 43.16 15.67
C MET A 5 -14.39 41.80 16.37
N GLY A 6 -15.53 41.50 17.03
CA GLY A 6 -15.79 40.18 17.60
C GLY A 6 -15.92 39.10 16.52
N PHE A 7 -16.63 39.39 15.42
CA PHE A 7 -16.74 38.47 14.28
C PHE A 7 -15.40 38.22 13.58
N LEU A 8 -14.56 39.25 13.41
CA LEU A 8 -13.22 39.11 12.83
C LEU A 8 -12.29 38.25 13.70
N LEU A 9 -12.33 38.42 15.03
CA LEU A 9 -11.55 37.59 15.95
C LEU A 9 -12.02 36.13 15.96
N LEU A 10 -13.33 35.89 15.90
CA LEU A 10 -13.90 34.54 15.81
C LEU A 10 -13.52 33.85 14.50
N ALA A 11 -13.62 34.56 13.38
CA ALA A 11 -13.20 34.03 12.07
C ALA A 11 -11.70 33.73 12.04
N GLY A 12 -10.87 34.63 12.57
CA GLY A 12 -9.41 34.41 12.69
C GLY A 12 -9.08 33.19 13.55
N PHE A 13 -9.77 33.01 14.69
CA PHE A 13 -9.59 31.86 15.57
C PHE A 13 -10.03 30.54 14.91
N MET A 14 -11.14 30.54 14.17
CA MET A 14 -11.57 29.34 13.44
C MET A 14 -10.58 28.93 12.36
N VAL A 15 -10.01 29.88 11.62
CA VAL A 15 -9.00 29.61 10.60
C VAL A 15 -7.73 29.03 11.22
N THR A 16 -7.22 29.61 12.30
CA THR A 16 -6.01 29.08 12.96
C THR A 16 -6.25 27.71 13.60
N ALA A 17 -7.41 27.48 14.21
CA ALA A 17 -7.79 26.18 14.74
C ALA A 17 -7.89 25.11 13.63
N SER A 18 -8.49 25.44 12.48
CA SER A 18 -8.55 24.52 11.34
C SER A 18 -7.16 24.23 10.76
N ALA A 19 -6.28 25.23 10.66
CA ALA A 19 -4.92 25.06 10.18
C ALA A 19 -4.09 24.18 11.14
N TRP A 20 -4.28 24.36 12.45
CA TRP A 20 -3.63 23.54 13.47
C TRP A 20 -4.09 22.09 13.42
N GLN A 21 -5.40 21.86 13.35
CA GLN A 21 -5.98 20.53 13.21
C GLN A 21 -5.48 19.83 11.92
N HIS A 22 -5.38 20.57 10.81
CA HIS A 22 -4.82 20.04 9.57
C HIS A 22 -3.33 19.69 9.71
N LEU A 23 -2.54 20.51 10.41
CA LEU A 23 -1.12 20.24 10.65
C LEU A 23 -0.93 19.00 11.52
N GLU A 24 -1.72 18.87 12.59
CA GLU A 24 -1.70 17.72 13.50
C GLU A 24 -2.08 16.43 12.79
N ASN A 25 -3.14 16.47 11.97
CA ASN A 25 -3.55 15.34 11.14
C ASN A 25 -2.44 14.94 10.14
N ASN A 26 -1.82 15.90 9.46
CA ASN A 26 -0.70 15.64 8.54
C ASN A 26 0.51 15.01 9.24
N CYS A 27 0.82 15.48 10.45
CA CYS A 27 1.92 14.94 11.26
C CYS A 27 1.63 13.50 11.66
N ASN A 28 0.43 13.24 12.18
CA ASN A 28 -0.01 11.90 12.59
C ASN A 28 -0.02 10.93 11.39
N GLN A 29 -0.50 11.38 10.23
CA GLN A 29 -0.47 10.60 9.00
C GLN A 29 0.96 10.29 8.56
N SER A 30 1.86 11.28 8.63
CA SER A 30 3.27 11.10 8.27
C SER A 30 3.97 10.08 9.18
N VAL A 31 3.71 10.14 10.49
CA VAL A 31 4.23 9.17 11.47
C VAL A 31 3.69 7.77 11.20
N ARG A 32 2.39 7.63 10.90
CA ARG A 32 1.79 6.34 10.53
C ARG A 32 2.42 5.77 9.26
N ILE A 33 2.51 6.57 8.20
CA ILE A 33 3.16 6.16 6.93
C ILE A 33 4.59 5.71 7.19
N PHE A 34 5.37 6.47 7.97
CA PHE A 34 6.75 6.10 8.28
C PHE A 34 6.84 4.75 8.99
N ARG A 35 6.01 4.53 10.03
CA ARG A 35 5.96 3.24 10.76
C ARG A 35 5.56 2.08 9.85
N THR A 36 4.54 2.27 9.02
CA THR A 36 4.13 1.25 8.04
C THR A 36 5.27 0.93 7.08
N ARG A 37 5.99 1.94 6.58
CA ARG A 37 7.12 1.70 5.67
C ARG A 37 8.24 0.92 6.34
N GLN A 38 8.54 1.18 7.62
CA GLN A 38 9.50 0.39 8.38
C GLN A 38 9.05 -1.06 8.49
N MET A 39 7.79 -1.29 8.87
CA MET A 39 7.20 -2.63 8.94
C MET A 39 7.28 -3.38 7.60
N LEU A 40 6.97 -2.72 6.48
CA LEU A 40 7.08 -3.31 5.14
C LEU A 40 8.54 -3.68 4.79
N ILE A 41 9.51 -2.82 5.16
CA ILE A 41 10.94 -3.11 4.96
C ILE A 41 11.36 -4.31 5.80
N GLU A 42 10.92 -4.39 7.05
CA GLU A 42 11.21 -5.52 7.94
C GLU A 42 10.64 -6.83 7.37
N SER A 43 9.39 -6.83 6.92
CA SER A 43 8.78 -7.98 6.23
C SER A 43 9.58 -8.38 4.99
N PHE A 44 10.02 -7.41 4.17
CA PHE A 44 10.84 -7.70 3.00
C PHE A 44 12.21 -8.28 3.38
N ALA A 45 12.86 -7.76 4.41
CA ALA A 45 14.19 -8.17 4.85
C ALA A 45 14.22 -9.60 5.43
N GLN A 46 13.08 -10.12 5.90
CA GLN A 46 12.95 -11.49 6.39
C GLN A 46 12.89 -12.53 5.27
N LEU A 47 12.68 -12.12 4.02
CA LEU A 47 12.58 -13.04 2.88
C LEU A 47 13.96 -13.53 2.44
N ASP A 48 14.09 -14.84 2.27
CA ASP A 48 15.24 -15.45 1.59
C ASP A 48 15.13 -15.24 0.08
N LEU A 49 15.69 -14.13 -0.40
CA LEU A 49 15.69 -13.76 -1.81
C LEU A 49 16.39 -14.78 -2.71
N GLN A 50 17.35 -15.56 -2.17
CA GLN A 50 18.03 -16.59 -2.96
C GLN A 50 17.09 -17.76 -3.25
N LYS A 51 16.36 -18.22 -2.22
CA LYS A 51 15.35 -19.28 -2.37
C LYS A 51 14.19 -18.84 -3.25
N ILE A 52 13.73 -17.59 -3.10
CA ILE A 52 12.67 -17.02 -3.95
C ILE A 52 13.10 -17.01 -5.42
N LEU A 53 14.30 -16.50 -5.74
CA LEU A 53 14.82 -16.48 -7.11
C LEU A 53 15.04 -17.87 -7.69
N ALA A 54 15.39 -18.86 -6.85
CA ALA A 54 15.49 -20.25 -7.26
C ALA A 54 14.13 -20.92 -7.52
N GLN A 55 13.02 -20.20 -7.32
CA GLN A 55 11.65 -20.71 -7.39
C GLN A 55 11.48 -21.97 -6.52
N ASN A 56 12.11 -21.95 -5.35
CA ASN A 56 12.09 -23.08 -4.44
C ASN A 56 10.66 -23.25 -3.88
N THR A 57 9.96 -24.30 -4.30
CA THR A 57 8.59 -24.60 -3.90
C THR A 57 8.49 -24.96 -2.42
N GLU A 58 9.47 -25.68 -1.87
CA GLU A 58 9.50 -26.03 -0.44
C GLU A 58 9.55 -24.77 0.43
N TYR A 59 10.34 -23.77 0.02
CA TYR A 59 10.40 -22.49 0.72
C TYR A 59 9.10 -21.70 0.63
N LEU A 60 8.41 -21.73 -0.51
CA LEU A 60 7.11 -21.08 -0.65
C LEU A 60 6.02 -21.78 0.19
N GLU A 61 6.08 -23.11 0.30
CA GLU A 61 5.23 -23.89 1.19
C GLU A 61 5.52 -23.61 2.67
N GLU A 62 6.80 -23.47 3.05
CA GLU A 62 7.21 -23.03 4.41
C GLU A 62 6.62 -21.66 4.79
N LEU A 63 6.44 -20.78 3.80
CA LEU A 63 5.81 -19.47 3.97
C LEU A 63 4.27 -19.52 3.95
N ASP A 64 3.67 -20.71 3.86
CA ASP A 64 2.22 -20.90 3.69
C ASP A 64 1.66 -20.14 2.48
N ALA A 65 2.40 -20.16 1.37
CA ALA A 65 2.01 -19.45 0.16
C ALA A 65 0.86 -20.15 -0.57
N GLY A 66 -0.23 -19.41 -0.80
CA GLY A 66 -1.24 -19.78 -1.78
C GLY A 66 -0.81 -19.43 -3.20
N TYR A 67 -1.43 -20.07 -4.19
CA TYR A 67 -1.20 -19.76 -5.60
C TYR A 67 -2.49 -19.30 -6.28
N ASP A 68 -2.46 -18.09 -6.83
CA ASP A 68 -3.53 -17.50 -7.63
C ASP A 68 -3.32 -17.86 -9.10
N ASN A 69 -4.13 -18.80 -9.59
CA ASN A 69 -4.07 -19.28 -10.97
C ASN A 69 -4.46 -18.21 -12.00
N ASP A 70 -5.39 -17.32 -11.67
CA ASP A 70 -5.89 -16.31 -12.61
C ASP A 70 -4.82 -15.27 -12.89
N ASN A 71 -4.09 -14.87 -11.85
CA ASN A 71 -3.03 -13.88 -11.96
C ASN A 71 -1.61 -14.46 -12.05
N LYS A 72 -1.47 -15.79 -11.97
CA LYS A 72 -0.19 -16.53 -12.02
C LYS A 72 0.83 -15.99 -11.03
N ARG A 73 0.42 -15.82 -9.78
CA ARG A 73 1.26 -15.29 -8.71
C ARG A 73 1.03 -16.07 -7.42
N PHE A 74 2.06 -16.13 -6.59
CA PHE A 74 1.93 -16.59 -5.22
C PHE A 74 1.44 -15.44 -4.33
N PHE A 75 0.67 -15.77 -3.31
CA PHE A 75 0.23 -14.84 -2.28
C PHE A 75 0.48 -15.43 -0.90
N ILE A 76 0.87 -14.59 0.05
CA ILE A 76 1.09 -14.95 1.44
C ILE A 76 0.44 -13.88 2.31
N GLU A 77 -0.38 -14.31 3.25
CA GLU A 77 -0.99 -13.43 4.24
C GLU A 77 -0.24 -13.58 5.56
N GLN A 78 0.34 -12.49 6.06
CA GLN A 78 1.10 -12.48 7.31
C GLN A 78 0.41 -11.54 8.30
N PRO A 79 0.36 -11.86 9.60
CA PRO A 79 -0.12 -10.93 10.59
C PRO A 79 0.77 -9.68 10.62
N ALA A 80 0.15 -8.50 10.70
CA ALA A 80 0.88 -7.25 10.82
C ALA A 80 1.51 -7.12 12.23
N PRO A 81 2.84 -7.08 12.36
CA PRO A 81 3.50 -6.99 13.66
C PRO A 81 3.08 -5.74 14.42
N GLY A 82 2.59 -5.91 15.66
CA GLY A 82 2.20 -4.80 16.52
C GLY A 82 0.86 -4.13 16.15
N SER A 83 0.07 -4.73 15.25
CA SER A 83 -1.30 -4.28 15.02
C SER A 83 -2.20 -4.61 16.21
N MET A 84 -3.16 -3.72 16.50
CA MET A 84 -4.22 -3.96 17.48
C MET A 84 -5.51 -4.53 16.87
N TYR A 85 -5.53 -4.71 15.55
CA TYR A 85 -6.65 -5.27 14.83
C TYR A 85 -6.36 -6.73 14.47
N ASP A 86 -7.24 -7.65 14.87
CA ASP A 86 -7.07 -9.10 14.67
C ASP A 86 -7.14 -9.50 13.18
N ASP A 87 -7.71 -8.65 12.32
CA ASP A 87 -7.80 -8.80 10.87
C ASP A 87 -6.72 -8.03 10.09
N ALA A 88 -5.72 -7.50 10.80
CA ALA A 88 -4.60 -6.79 10.19
C ALA A 88 -3.58 -7.76 9.58
N GLY A 89 -3.79 -8.10 8.31
CA GLY A 89 -2.83 -8.85 7.51
C GLY A 89 -2.01 -7.96 6.58
N ILE A 90 -0.71 -8.21 6.49
CA ILE A 90 0.13 -7.78 5.36
C ILE A 90 -0.04 -8.83 4.26
N LEU A 91 -0.26 -8.38 3.03
CA LEU A 91 -0.33 -9.25 1.86
C LEU A 91 0.99 -9.17 1.09
N LEU A 92 1.66 -10.30 0.93
CA LEU A 92 2.83 -10.44 0.07
C LEU A 92 2.41 -11.13 -1.22
N LEU A 93 2.82 -10.59 -2.36
CA LEU A 93 2.59 -11.13 -3.68
C LEU A 93 3.93 -11.37 -4.35
N ILE A 94 4.12 -12.56 -4.90
CA ILE A 94 5.35 -12.95 -5.60
C ILE A 94 4.99 -13.44 -6.99
N SER A 95 5.55 -12.80 -8.02
CA SER A 95 5.40 -13.23 -9.41
C SER A 95 6.76 -13.45 -10.07
N TYR A 96 6.78 -14.32 -11.08
CA TYR A 96 7.99 -14.72 -11.79
C TYR A 96 7.90 -14.33 -13.26
N PRO A 97 8.14 -13.05 -13.60
CA PRO A 97 8.07 -12.60 -14.99
C PRO A 97 9.17 -13.21 -15.86
N ARG A 98 10.30 -13.65 -15.26
CA ARG A 98 11.43 -14.31 -15.93
C ARG A 98 12.09 -15.34 -15.01
N PRO A 99 12.86 -16.32 -15.54
CA PRO A 99 13.47 -17.38 -14.73
C PRO A 99 14.40 -16.91 -13.59
N ASP A 100 15.14 -15.81 -13.78
CA ASP A 100 16.10 -15.26 -12.79
C ASP A 100 15.61 -13.96 -12.14
N GLU A 101 14.30 -13.75 -12.13
CA GLU A 101 13.68 -12.52 -11.67
C GLU A 101 12.39 -12.82 -10.91
N ALA A 102 12.26 -12.19 -9.75
CA ALA A 102 11.03 -12.19 -8.98
C ALA A 102 10.56 -10.75 -8.80
N GLU A 103 9.27 -10.53 -8.96
CA GLU A 103 8.62 -9.31 -8.55
C GLU A 103 7.88 -9.58 -7.25
N ILE A 104 8.28 -8.84 -6.20
CA ILE A 104 7.72 -8.95 -4.86
C ILE A 104 6.99 -7.65 -4.57
N CYS A 105 5.70 -7.74 -4.26
CA CYS A 105 4.88 -6.63 -3.81
C CYS A 105 4.36 -6.94 -2.41
N ILE A 106 4.57 -6.03 -1.47
CA ILE A 106 4.08 -6.14 -0.10
C ILE A 106 3.12 -4.99 0.14
N TYR A 107 1.91 -5.33 0.59
CA TYR A 107 0.83 -4.39 0.82
C TYR A 107 0.45 -4.35 2.30
N ALA A 108 0.38 -3.14 2.83
CA ALA A 108 -0.17 -2.85 4.14
C ALA A 108 -1.62 -2.32 3.99
N PRO A 109 -2.61 -2.88 4.70
CA PRO A 109 -4.02 -2.51 4.62
C PRO A 109 -4.35 -1.10 5.10
N GLU A 110 -5.63 -0.70 4.96
CA GLU A 110 -6.17 0.62 5.29
C GLU A 110 -5.73 1.19 6.63
N HIS A 111 -5.95 0.42 7.69
CA HIS A 111 -5.64 0.84 9.05
C HIS A 111 -4.13 1.08 9.24
N LEU A 112 -3.28 0.53 8.35
CA LEU A 112 -1.83 0.74 8.27
C LEU A 112 -1.44 1.73 7.18
N SER A 113 -2.29 2.68 6.78
CA SER A 113 -1.93 3.73 5.81
C SER A 113 -1.74 3.25 4.37
N TRP A 114 -2.31 2.09 4.03
CA TRP A 114 -2.51 1.64 2.65
C TRP A 114 -1.21 1.57 1.80
N GLN A 115 -0.03 1.39 2.43
CA GLN A 115 1.26 1.50 1.71
C GLN A 115 1.58 0.25 0.89
N TRP A 116 2.22 0.47 -0.26
CA TRP A 116 2.81 -0.57 -1.09
C TRP A 116 4.33 -0.47 -1.09
N LEU A 117 5.00 -1.60 -0.89
CA LEU A 117 6.41 -1.78 -1.16
C LEU A 117 6.57 -2.74 -2.33
N ARG A 118 7.21 -2.29 -3.41
CA ARG A 118 7.51 -3.10 -4.58
C ARG A 118 9.00 -3.26 -4.74
N SER A 119 9.44 -4.48 -5.01
CA SER A 119 10.82 -4.78 -5.36
C SER A 119 10.88 -5.74 -6.54
N ARG A 120 11.73 -5.39 -7.51
CA ARG A 120 12.04 -6.24 -8.65
C ARG A 120 13.40 -6.88 -8.43
N VAL A 121 13.37 -8.07 -7.85
CA VAL A 121 14.55 -8.82 -7.42
C VAL A 121 15.16 -9.55 -8.61
N ARG A 122 16.45 -9.35 -8.85
CA ARG A 122 17.18 -9.97 -9.96
C ARG A 122 18.56 -10.43 -9.53
N ARG A 123 19.01 -11.55 -10.09
CA ARG A 123 20.41 -11.96 -9.98
C ARG A 123 21.27 -11.19 -11.00
N SER A 124 22.37 -10.62 -10.54
CA SER A 124 23.37 -9.95 -11.37
C SER A 124 24.76 -10.48 -11.01
N GLY A 125 25.22 -11.47 -11.78
CA GLY A 125 26.43 -12.23 -11.44
C GLY A 125 26.25 -12.97 -10.09
N SER A 126 27.17 -12.74 -9.16
CA SER A 126 27.13 -13.29 -7.79
C SER A 126 26.26 -12.47 -6.82
N CYS A 127 25.73 -11.33 -7.24
CA CYS A 127 24.95 -10.42 -6.38
C CYS A 127 23.45 -10.53 -6.67
N ILE A 128 22.63 -10.21 -5.67
CA ILE A 128 21.20 -9.97 -5.83
C ILE A 128 20.96 -8.47 -5.80
N ASN A 129 20.30 -7.94 -6.81
CA ASN A 129 19.81 -6.57 -6.84
C ASN A 129 18.31 -6.57 -6.52
N ALA A 130 17.92 -5.86 -5.47
CA ALA A 130 16.55 -5.81 -4.96
C ALA A 130 16.20 -4.36 -4.57
N PRO A 131 16.03 -3.45 -5.54
CA PRO A 131 15.66 -2.08 -5.24
C PRO A 131 14.27 -2.06 -4.60
N MET A 132 14.11 -1.30 -3.53
CA MET A 132 12.85 -1.12 -2.81
C MET A 132 12.22 0.21 -3.24
N LEU A 133 11.00 0.15 -3.75
CA LEU A 133 10.23 1.32 -4.16
C LEU A 133 8.91 1.35 -3.40
N PHE A 134 8.64 2.46 -2.73
CA PHE A 134 7.32 2.73 -2.18
C PHE A 134 6.47 3.40 -3.25
N GLU A 135 5.36 2.78 -3.62
CA GLU A 135 4.47 3.38 -4.61
C GLU A 135 3.64 4.50 -3.96
N PRO A 136 3.48 5.66 -4.62
CA PRO A 136 2.62 6.73 -4.15
C PRO A 136 1.18 6.22 -4.15
N MET A 137 0.49 6.55 -3.09
CA MET A 137 -0.89 6.17 -2.91
C MET A 137 -1.85 7.14 -3.57
N LEU A 138 -2.83 6.59 -4.28
CA LEU A 138 -4.13 7.24 -4.46
C LEU A 138 -4.97 6.83 -3.25
N GLN A 139 -5.27 7.77 -2.37
CA GLN A 139 -6.33 7.58 -1.37
C GLN A 139 -7.67 7.43 -2.10
N PRO A 140 -8.69 6.78 -1.49
CA PRO A 140 -10.03 6.74 -2.08
C PRO A 140 -10.57 8.15 -2.44
N GLU A 141 -10.11 9.17 -1.74
CA GLU A 141 -10.41 10.59 -1.98
C GLU A 141 -9.73 11.14 -3.25
N ASP A 142 -8.56 10.59 -3.62
CA ASP A 142 -7.84 10.88 -4.86
C ASP A 142 -8.45 10.14 -6.06
N LEU A 143 -9.18 9.05 -5.81
CA LEU A 143 -10.06 8.40 -6.77
C LEU A 143 -11.35 9.22 -6.92
N GLN A 144 -11.23 10.50 -7.31
CA GLN A 144 -12.41 11.16 -7.86
C GLN A 144 -12.92 10.28 -8.99
N PRO A 145 -14.21 9.92 -9.02
CA PRO A 145 -14.74 9.23 -10.17
C PRO A 145 -14.42 10.13 -11.35
N TYR A 146 -13.58 9.63 -12.27
CA TYR A 146 -13.70 10.05 -13.65
C TYR A 146 -15.15 9.77 -13.98
N SER A 147 -15.99 10.79 -13.87
CA SER A 147 -17.33 10.82 -14.41
C SER A 147 -17.11 10.63 -15.90
N LEU A 148 -17.06 9.36 -16.30
CA LEU A 148 -17.28 8.99 -17.69
C LEU A 148 -18.57 9.72 -18.05
N PRO A 149 -18.55 10.66 -19.01
CA PRO A 149 -19.78 11.30 -19.43
C PRO A 149 -20.72 10.16 -19.79
N ASP A 150 -21.92 10.16 -19.22
CA ASP A 150 -22.98 9.19 -19.48
C ASP A 150 -23.15 9.05 -21.00
N GLN A 151 -22.40 8.15 -21.62
CA GLN A 151 -22.64 7.72 -22.97
C GLN A 151 -23.82 6.79 -22.84
N PHE A 152 -25.00 7.39 -22.97
CA PHE A 152 -26.24 6.75 -23.36
C PHE A 152 -25.96 5.60 -24.33
N CYS A 153 -25.92 4.38 -23.81
CA CYS A 153 -25.92 3.16 -24.60
C CYS A 153 -27.31 2.54 -24.42
N PRO A 154 -28.27 2.82 -25.32
CA PRO A 154 -29.54 2.12 -25.32
C PRO A 154 -29.31 0.76 -26.00
N TYR A 155 -28.72 -0.20 -25.28
CA TYR A 155 -28.79 -1.59 -25.74
C TYR A 155 -30.16 -2.14 -25.39
N THR A 156 -31.09 -1.91 -26.31
CA THR A 156 -32.39 -2.57 -26.36
C THR A 156 -32.24 -4.09 -26.36
N LYS A 157 -33.10 -4.71 -25.55
CA LYS A 157 -33.29 -6.13 -25.30
C LYS A 157 -33.18 -7.01 -26.55
N LYS A 158 -32.55 -8.16 -26.36
CA LYS A 158 -32.67 -9.34 -27.23
C LYS A 158 -34.14 -9.72 -27.42
N LEU A 159 -34.52 -9.99 -28.67
CA LEU A 159 -35.59 -10.90 -29.06
C LEU A 159 -34.93 -12.12 -29.72
#